data_AF-A0A6A5F1B8-F1
#
_entry.id   AF-A0A6A5F1B8-F1
#
_cell.length_a   1.000
_cell.length_b   1.000
_cell.length_c   1.000
_cell.angle_alpha   90.00
_cell.angle_beta   90.00
_cell.angle_gamma   90.00
#
_symmetry.space_group_name_H-M   'P 1'
#
loop_
_entity.id
_entity.type
_entity.pdbx_description
1 polymer ?
#
loop_
_entity_poly.entity_id
_entity_poly.type
_entity_poly.pdbx_seq_one_letter_code
_entity_poly.pdbx_strand_id
1 'polypeptide(L)'
;MTRKEVKAAEKLKNGDCIIRVEQHKTSRYFGQAAVPLTKQEYSWFLIYNCLRSRIEGGLEAETFHTSSGSKCLKLPEYFKEAWESLQLGKAPSFNLLRSSVATYKKRQLESKAYKRVAAFMCHDEHTAKKFYHAEDPAAEIFNSRSLSITAISAYAVKTKGGTQERRATEEVED
;
A
#
# COMPACT_ATOMS: atom_id res chain seq x y z
N MET A 1 -10.11 -13.80 0.67
CA MET A 1 -9.15 -14.82 0.20
C MET A 1 -9.67 -16.20 0.54
N THR A 2 -10.24 -16.87 -0.45
CA THR A 2 -10.82 -18.21 -0.36
C THR A 2 -9.92 -19.26 -1.03
N ARG A 3 -10.22 -20.55 -0.83
CA ARG A 3 -9.55 -21.65 -1.53
C ARG A 3 -9.70 -21.54 -3.04
N LYS A 4 -10.88 -21.14 -3.51
CA LYS A 4 -11.15 -20.95 -4.94
C LYS A 4 -10.27 -19.84 -5.52
N GLU A 5 -10.16 -18.70 -4.82
CA GLU A 5 -9.31 -17.58 -5.21
C GLU A 5 -7.82 -17.98 -5.26
N VAL A 6 -7.33 -18.75 -4.27
CA VAL A 6 -5.95 -19.26 -4.27
C VAL A 6 -5.67 -20.21 -5.43
N LYS A 7 -6.63 -21.11 -5.75
CA LYS A 7 -6.50 -22.06 -6.87
C LYS A 7 -6.57 -21.37 -8.23
N ALA A 8 -7.36 -20.31 -8.34
CA ALA A 8 -7.52 -19.50 -9.54
C ALA A 8 -6.42 -18.43 -9.70
N ALA A 9 -5.35 -18.48 -8.91
CA ALA A 9 -4.27 -17.49 -8.98
C ALA A 9 -3.66 -17.43 -10.39
N GLU A 10 -3.48 -16.20 -10.88
CA GLU A 10 -2.82 -15.90 -12.14
C GLU A 10 -1.31 -16.17 -11.99
N LYS A 11 -0.74 -17.07 -12.81
CA LYS A 11 0.67 -17.48 -12.72
C LYS A 11 1.52 -16.76 -13.74
N LEU A 12 2.61 -16.15 -13.31
CA LEU A 12 3.60 -15.51 -14.16
C LEU A 12 4.67 -16.50 -14.61
N LYS A 13 5.40 -16.16 -15.68
CA LYS A 13 6.45 -17.02 -16.28
C LYS A 13 7.57 -17.39 -15.30
N ASN A 14 7.86 -16.51 -14.34
CA ASN A 14 8.89 -16.71 -13.32
C ASN A 14 8.40 -17.53 -12.10
N GLY A 15 7.13 -17.93 -12.07
CA GLY A 15 6.52 -18.67 -10.97
C GLY A 15 5.88 -17.80 -9.89
N ASP A 16 5.98 -16.47 -9.98
CA ASP A 16 5.20 -15.57 -9.14
C ASP A 16 3.72 -15.65 -9.49
N CYS A 17 2.86 -15.29 -8.54
CA CYS A 17 1.42 -15.45 -8.66
C CYS A 17 0.67 -14.22 -8.20
N ILE A 18 -0.52 -13.98 -8.77
CA ILE A 18 -1.45 -12.95 -8.31
C ILE A 18 -2.76 -13.64 -7.91
N ILE A 19 -3.14 -13.50 -6.64
CA ILE A 19 -4.46 -13.90 -6.15
C ILE A 19 -5.41 -12.73 -6.30
N ARG A 20 -6.56 -12.95 -6.95
CA ARG A 20 -7.65 -11.97 -7.04
C ARG A 20 -8.63 -12.22 -5.89
N VAL A 21 -8.84 -11.24 -5.02
CA VAL A 21 -9.78 -11.31 -3.90
C VAL A 21 -11.00 -10.47 -4.23
N GLU A 22 -12.16 -11.10 -4.36
CA GLU A 22 -13.39 -10.45 -4.81
C GLU A 22 -14.10 -9.68 -3.71
N GLN A 23 -14.17 -10.30 -2.52
CA GLN A 23 -14.90 -9.73 -1.40
C GLN A 23 -13.95 -9.06 -0.40
N HIS A 24 -14.04 -7.75 -0.31
CA HIS A 24 -13.42 -6.94 0.75
C HIS A 24 -14.25 -5.69 1.03
N LYS A 25 -14.00 -5.02 2.17
CA LYS A 25 -14.79 -3.87 2.66
C LYS A 25 -15.02 -2.77 1.61
N THR A 26 -14.08 -2.61 0.69
CA THR A 26 -14.07 -1.53 -0.31
C THR A 26 -14.21 -2.05 -1.75
N SER A 27 -14.59 -3.32 -1.96
CA SER A 27 -14.65 -3.92 -3.31
C SER A 27 -15.63 -3.22 -4.25
N ARG A 28 -16.71 -2.65 -3.70
CA ARG A 28 -17.66 -1.82 -4.46
C ARG A 28 -17.01 -0.62 -5.16
N TYR A 29 -15.94 -0.07 -4.60
CA TYR A 29 -15.28 1.14 -5.10
C TYR A 29 -13.99 0.85 -5.87
N PHE A 30 -13.27 -0.21 -5.51
CA PHE A 30 -11.93 -0.51 -6.05
C PHE A 30 -11.86 -1.82 -6.83
N GLY A 31 -12.98 -2.52 -7.04
CA GLY A 31 -13.01 -3.81 -7.73
C GLY A 31 -12.38 -4.92 -6.90
N GLN A 32 -11.78 -5.90 -7.57
CA GLN A 32 -11.07 -6.99 -6.90
C GLN A 32 -9.70 -6.52 -6.39
N ALA A 33 -9.30 -6.96 -5.19
CA ALA A 33 -7.95 -6.74 -4.69
C ALA A 33 -6.98 -7.75 -5.35
N ALA A 34 -5.88 -7.25 -5.91
CA ALA A 34 -4.80 -8.09 -6.42
C ALA A 34 -3.76 -8.29 -5.32
N VAL A 35 -3.45 -9.54 -4.95
CA VAL A 35 -2.41 -9.89 -3.98
C VAL A 35 -1.27 -10.59 -4.73
N PRO A 36 -0.18 -9.87 -5.08
CA PRO A 36 0.99 -10.46 -5.68
C PRO A 36 1.78 -11.21 -4.62
N LEU A 37 2.25 -12.39 -4.98
CA LEU A 37 3.05 -13.27 -4.15
C LEU A 37 4.20 -13.80 -4.98
N THR A 38 5.36 -13.89 -4.36
CA THR A 38 6.47 -14.67 -4.90
C THR A 38 6.08 -16.15 -5.00
N LYS A 39 6.81 -16.92 -5.82
CA LYS A 39 6.67 -18.38 -5.87
C LYS A 39 6.70 -19.04 -4.48
N GLN A 40 7.59 -18.56 -3.60
CA GLN A 40 7.74 -19.11 -2.25
C GLN A 40 6.53 -18.79 -1.37
N GLU A 41 6.07 -17.54 -1.34
CA GLU A 41 4.90 -17.15 -0.54
C GLU A 41 3.63 -17.86 -1.02
N TYR A 42 3.47 -18.01 -2.34
CA TYR A 42 2.35 -18.77 -2.90
C TYR A 42 2.38 -20.25 -2.49
N SER A 43 3.59 -20.84 -2.38
CA SER A 43 3.73 -22.24 -1.93
C SER A 43 3.18 -22.47 -0.52
N TRP A 44 3.23 -21.48 0.37
CA TRP A 44 2.66 -21.59 1.72
C TRP A 44 1.15 -21.78 1.69
N PHE A 45 0.44 -21.11 0.78
CA PHE A 45 -1.00 -21.32 0.59
C PHE A 45 -1.32 -22.70 0.03
N LEU A 46 -0.48 -23.23 -0.85
CA LEU A 46 -0.64 -24.60 -1.38
C LEU A 46 -0.43 -25.64 -0.28
N ILE A 47 0.63 -25.51 0.50
CA ILE A 47 0.92 -26.39 1.64
C ILE A 47 -0.25 -26.37 2.64
N TYR A 48 -0.71 -25.18 3.01
CA TYR A 48 -1.87 -25.02 3.88
C TYR A 48 -3.12 -25.69 3.30
N ASN A 49 -3.39 -25.53 1.99
CA ASN A 49 -4.51 -26.17 1.33
C ASN A 49 -4.41 -27.70 1.23
N CYS A 50 -3.20 -28.26 1.24
CA CYS A 50 -3.00 -29.71 1.34
C CYS A 50 -3.26 -30.19 2.77
N LEU A 51 -2.71 -29.50 3.78
CA LEU A 51 -2.77 -29.89 5.17
C LEU A 51 -4.16 -29.75 5.79
N ARG A 52 -4.97 -28.78 5.34
CA ARG A 52 -6.31 -28.52 5.89
C ARG A 52 -7.23 -29.75 5.92
N SER A 53 -7.11 -30.66 4.96
CA SER A 53 -7.93 -31.89 4.92
C SER A 53 -7.66 -32.84 6.09
N ARG A 54 -6.52 -32.66 6.76
CA ARG A 54 -6.05 -33.44 7.91
C ARG A 54 -6.31 -32.72 9.25
N ILE A 55 -6.90 -31.53 9.21
CA ILE A 55 -7.17 -30.69 10.37
C ILE A 55 -8.69 -30.61 10.53
N GLU A 56 -9.17 -30.73 11.76
CA GLU A 56 -10.59 -30.62 12.09
C GLU A 56 -11.20 -29.32 11.52
N GLY A 57 -12.38 -29.42 10.92
CA GLY A 57 -13.05 -28.28 10.29
C GLY A 57 -12.46 -27.81 8.96
N GLY A 58 -11.32 -28.38 8.52
CA GLY A 58 -10.60 -27.88 7.36
C GLY A 58 -11.20 -28.25 6.01
N LEU A 59 -11.99 -29.34 5.93
CA LEU A 59 -12.69 -29.74 4.70
C LEU A 59 -13.74 -28.71 4.25
N GLU A 60 -14.51 -28.19 5.21
CA GLU A 60 -15.63 -27.26 4.94
C GLU A 60 -15.20 -25.80 4.86
N ALA A 61 -14.06 -25.45 5.45
CA ALA A 61 -13.63 -24.07 5.49
C ALA A 61 -13.20 -23.54 4.10
N GLU A 62 -13.52 -22.28 3.81
CA GLU A 62 -13.04 -21.60 2.59
C GLU A 62 -11.74 -20.81 2.84
N THR A 63 -11.41 -20.49 4.10
CA THR A 63 -10.30 -19.60 4.48
C THR A 63 -9.42 -20.20 5.59
N PHE A 64 -8.57 -19.40 6.23
CA PHE A 64 -8.00 -19.72 7.55
C PHE A 64 -9.13 -20.07 8.53
N HIS A 65 -8.99 -21.18 9.26
CA HIS A 65 -10.09 -21.77 10.03
C HIS A 65 -9.71 -22.14 11.46
N THR A 66 -10.72 -22.22 12.31
CA THR A 66 -10.69 -22.87 13.63
C THR A 66 -10.98 -24.36 13.47
N SER A 67 -10.75 -25.18 14.51
CA SER A 67 -11.10 -26.62 14.51
C SER A 67 -12.58 -26.88 14.22
N SER A 68 -13.48 -25.94 14.56
CA SER A 68 -14.89 -25.99 14.20
C SER A 68 -15.20 -25.67 12.73
N GLY A 69 -14.18 -25.41 11.90
CA GLY A 69 -14.31 -25.05 10.48
C GLY A 69 -14.77 -23.62 10.22
N SER A 70 -14.95 -22.82 11.27
CA SER A 70 -15.33 -21.41 11.17
C SER A 70 -14.13 -20.52 10.82
N LYS A 71 -14.38 -19.29 10.37
CA LYS A 71 -13.31 -18.33 10.04
C LYS A 71 -12.43 -18.06 11.27
N CYS A 72 -11.12 -18.10 11.09
CA CYS A 72 -10.17 -17.74 12.14
C CYS A 72 -10.09 -16.21 12.31
N LEU A 73 -10.74 -15.68 13.35
CA LEU A 73 -10.70 -14.25 13.68
C LEU A 73 -9.47 -13.86 14.52
N LYS A 74 -8.79 -14.85 15.11
CA LYS A 74 -7.64 -14.69 16.01
C LYS A 74 -6.28 -14.64 15.30
N LEU A 75 -6.27 -14.48 13.98
CA LEU A 75 -5.02 -14.34 13.19
C LEU A 75 -4.06 -13.28 13.75
N PRO A 76 -4.51 -12.10 14.26
CA PRO A 76 -3.60 -11.14 14.88
C PRO A 76 -2.92 -11.66 16.16
N GLU A 77 -3.59 -12.51 16.93
CA GLU A 77 -3.05 -13.12 18.16
C GLU A 77 -1.96 -14.13 17.78
N TYR A 78 -2.23 -15.02 16.83
CA TYR A 78 -1.23 -15.99 16.35
C TYR A 78 -0.01 -15.32 15.70
N PHE A 79 -0.23 -14.21 14.99
CA PHE A 79 0.88 -13.42 14.46
C PHE A 79 1.75 -12.87 15.60
N LYS A 80 1.13 -12.32 16.66
CA LYS A 80 1.85 -11.79 17.81
C LYS A 80 2.66 -12.88 18.51
N GLU A 81 2.06 -14.04 18.77
CA GLU A 81 2.74 -15.18 19.38
C GLU A 81 3.94 -15.66 18.54
N ALA A 82 3.77 -15.77 17.22
CA ALA A 82 4.86 -16.13 16.31
C ALA A 82 5.97 -15.07 16.27
N TRP A 83 5.63 -13.78 16.38
CA TRP A 83 6.63 -12.71 16.43
C TRP A 83 7.43 -12.72 17.73
N GLU A 84 6.75 -12.93 18.86
CA GLU A 84 7.36 -13.01 20.18
C GLU A 84 8.25 -14.25 20.31
N SER A 85 7.85 -15.39 19.73
CA SER A 85 8.66 -16.61 19.73
C SER A 85 9.97 -16.46 18.93
N LEU A 86 9.98 -15.58 17.92
CA LEU A 86 11.17 -15.19 17.18
C LEU A 86 12.05 -14.15 17.92
N GLN A 87 11.64 -13.70 19.11
CA GLN A 87 12.36 -12.72 19.94
C GLN A 87 12.61 -11.38 19.24
N LEU A 88 11.72 -11.00 18.32
CA LEU A 88 11.81 -9.76 17.54
C LEU A 88 11.25 -8.53 18.29
N GLY A 89 11.19 -8.59 19.62
CA GLY A 89 10.61 -7.56 20.48
C GLY A 89 9.07 -7.49 20.41
N LYS A 90 8.52 -6.29 20.62
CA LYS A 90 7.06 -6.08 20.62
C LYS A 90 6.48 -6.24 19.22
N ALA A 91 5.52 -7.15 19.06
CA ALA A 91 4.88 -7.41 17.79
C ALA A 91 4.11 -6.19 17.25
N PRO A 92 4.27 -5.83 15.96
CA PRO A 92 3.45 -4.81 15.33
C PRO A 92 2.02 -5.32 15.08
N SER A 93 1.04 -4.43 14.95
CA SER A 93 -0.28 -4.82 14.46
C SER A 93 -0.30 -4.89 12.93
N PHE A 94 -1.25 -5.63 12.34
CA PHE A 94 -1.45 -5.61 10.88
C PHE A 94 -1.73 -4.21 10.32
N ASN A 95 -2.42 -3.37 11.09
CA ASN A 95 -2.62 -1.96 10.72
C ASN A 95 -1.29 -1.20 10.70
N LEU A 96 -0.43 -1.40 11.69
CA LEU A 96 0.89 -0.77 11.73
C LEU A 96 1.78 -1.22 10.57
N LEU A 97 1.75 -2.52 10.22
CA LEU A 97 2.44 -3.05 9.05
C LEU A 97 1.92 -2.43 7.74
N ARG A 98 0.61 -2.25 7.60
CA ARG A 98 0.04 -1.53 6.44
C ARG A 98 0.47 -0.06 6.42
N SER A 99 0.43 0.62 7.56
CA SER A 99 0.83 2.03 7.68
C SER A 99 2.30 2.25 7.36
N SER A 100 3.19 1.36 7.82
CA SER A 100 4.63 1.47 7.54
C SER A 100 4.91 1.33 6.04
N VAL A 101 4.24 0.38 5.37
CA VAL A 101 4.34 0.21 3.92
C VAL A 101 3.86 1.45 3.18
N ALA A 102 2.73 2.05 3.56
CA ALA A 102 2.24 3.28 2.93
C ALA A 102 3.18 4.47 3.17
N THR A 103 3.64 4.64 4.41
CA THR A 103 4.55 5.73 4.81
C THR A 103 5.88 5.66 4.07
N TYR A 104 6.53 4.48 4.05
CA TYR A 104 7.80 4.29 3.35
C TYR A 104 7.67 4.67 1.87
N LYS A 105 6.54 4.33 1.25
CA LYS A 105 6.28 4.57 -0.16
C LYS A 105 6.02 6.03 -0.48
N LYS A 106 5.33 6.79 0.38
CA LYS A 106 5.22 8.26 0.22
C LYS A 106 6.61 8.91 0.18
N ARG A 107 7.50 8.48 1.07
CA ARG A 107 8.82 9.12 1.24
C ARG A 107 9.80 8.77 0.14
N GLN A 108 9.66 7.60 -0.48
CA GLN A 108 10.66 7.05 -1.41
C GLN A 108 10.21 6.95 -2.87
N LEU A 109 8.91 7.05 -3.16
CA LEU A 109 8.39 6.84 -4.51
C LEU A 109 7.84 8.12 -5.13
N GLU A 110 8.08 8.28 -6.43
CA GLU A 110 7.45 9.32 -7.25
C GLU A 110 5.90 9.16 -7.27
N SER A 111 5.19 10.26 -7.51
CA SER A 111 3.72 10.34 -7.43
C SER A 111 2.97 9.22 -8.21
N LYS A 112 3.47 8.81 -9.40
CA LYS A 112 2.87 7.72 -10.19
C LYS A 112 2.99 6.36 -9.51
N ALA A 113 4.11 6.08 -8.86
CA ALA A 113 4.33 4.83 -8.14
C ALA A 113 3.54 4.78 -6.82
N TYR A 114 3.39 5.92 -6.14
CA TYR A 114 2.52 6.05 -4.97
C TYR A 114 1.05 5.74 -5.30
N LYS A 115 0.51 6.25 -6.41
CA LYS A 115 -0.87 5.94 -6.84
C LYS A 115 -1.11 4.45 -7.09
N ARG A 116 -0.17 3.76 -7.73
CA ARG A 116 -0.28 2.29 -7.98
C ARG A 116 -0.31 1.49 -6.68
N VAL A 117 0.47 1.93 -5.69
CA VAL A 117 0.50 1.31 -4.37
C VAL A 117 -0.80 1.56 -3.60
N ALA A 118 -1.31 2.80 -3.62
CA ALA A 118 -2.56 3.12 -2.95
C ALA A 118 -3.70 2.26 -3.51
N ALA A 119 -3.78 2.13 -4.84
CA ALA A 119 -4.70 1.23 -5.52
C ALA A 119 -4.50 -0.24 -5.12
N PHE A 120 -3.26 -0.72 -5.02
CA PHE A 120 -2.93 -2.06 -4.50
C PHE A 120 -3.43 -2.27 -3.06
N MET A 121 -3.43 -1.22 -2.23
CA MET A 121 -3.97 -1.27 -0.87
C MET A 121 -5.50 -1.07 -0.80
N CYS A 122 -6.18 -0.99 -1.95
CA CYS A 122 -7.62 -0.74 -2.10
C CYS A 122 -8.09 0.59 -1.49
N HIS A 123 -7.27 1.63 -1.66
CA HIS A 123 -7.55 3.00 -1.26
C HIS A 123 -7.30 3.97 -2.41
N ASP A 124 -8.05 5.07 -2.45
CA ASP A 124 -7.64 6.23 -3.22
C ASP A 124 -6.48 6.96 -2.51
N GLU A 125 -5.78 7.81 -3.26
CA GLU A 125 -4.60 8.53 -2.79
C GLU A 125 -4.86 9.35 -1.51
N HIS A 126 -6.06 9.93 -1.40
CA HIS A 126 -6.45 10.81 -0.31
C HIS A 126 -6.77 10.00 0.96
N THR A 127 -7.49 8.90 0.81
CA THR A 127 -7.76 7.93 1.88
C THR A 127 -6.46 7.31 2.40
N ALA A 128 -5.56 6.90 1.51
CA ALA A 128 -4.26 6.37 1.90
C ALA A 128 -3.44 7.40 2.72
N LYS A 129 -3.43 8.65 2.24
CA LYS A 129 -2.72 9.75 2.90
C LYS A 129 -3.28 10.12 4.27
N LYS A 130 -4.60 10.02 4.45
CA LYS A 130 -5.28 10.37 5.69
C LYS A 130 -5.08 9.34 6.80
N PHE A 131 -5.09 8.05 6.48
CA PHE A 131 -5.17 7.00 7.50
C PHE A 131 -3.86 6.25 7.77
N TYR A 132 -2.90 6.29 6.84
CA TYR A 132 -1.73 5.41 6.89
C TYR A 132 -0.39 6.13 6.86
N HIS A 133 -0.38 7.44 6.62
CA HIS A 133 0.87 8.20 6.58
C HIS A 133 1.23 8.74 7.94
N ALA A 134 2.42 8.38 8.42
CA ALA A 134 3.06 9.16 9.45
C ALA A 134 3.35 10.56 8.91
N GLU A 135 3.28 11.57 9.79
CA GLU A 135 3.77 12.90 9.48
C GLU A 135 5.22 12.83 9.00
N ASP A 136 5.57 13.72 8.07
CA ASP A 136 6.95 13.83 7.65
C ASP A 136 7.79 14.33 8.84
N PRO A 137 9.08 13.95 8.96
CA PRO A 137 9.94 14.45 10.01
C PRO A 137 9.89 15.98 10.06
N ALA A 138 9.94 16.56 11.27
CA ALA A 138 9.82 18.01 11.46
C ALA A 138 10.79 18.83 10.57
N ALA A 139 11.99 18.30 10.32
CA ALA A 139 12.96 18.92 9.41
C ALA A 139 12.48 18.98 7.94
N GLU A 140 11.82 17.94 7.43
CA GLU A 140 11.25 17.93 6.07
C GLU A 140 10.05 18.89 5.96
N ILE A 141 9.20 18.93 6.99
CA ILE A 141 8.10 19.90 7.06
C ILE A 141 8.66 21.33 7.06
N PHE A 142 9.72 21.58 7.83
CA PHE A 142 10.37 22.89 7.87
C PHE A 142 10.98 23.29 6.53
N ASN A 143 11.59 22.35 5.80
CA ASN A 143 12.10 22.59 4.44
C ASN A 143 11.00 23.01 3.44
N SER A 144 9.73 22.66 3.70
CA SER A 144 8.60 23.12 2.88
C SER A 144 8.48 24.66 2.91
N ARG A 145 8.86 25.31 4.02
CA ARG A 145 8.92 26.78 4.12
C ARG A 145 9.92 27.36 3.13
N SER A 146 11.11 26.76 3.04
CA SER A 146 12.15 27.18 2.10
C SER A 146 11.69 27.02 0.64
N LEU A 147 11.04 25.90 0.30
CA LEU A 147 10.45 25.68 -1.02
C LEU A 147 9.37 26.72 -1.36
N SER A 148 8.49 27.05 -0.41
CA SER A 148 7.48 28.11 -0.60
C SER A 148 8.12 29.47 -0.85
N ILE A 149 9.16 29.83 -0.10
CA ILE A 149 9.90 31.09 -0.30
C ILE A 149 10.53 31.11 -1.68
N THR A 150 11.20 30.03 -2.10
CA THR A 150 11.79 29.92 -3.44
C THR A 150 10.74 30.06 -4.54
N ALA A 151 9.58 29.43 -4.41
CA ALA A 151 8.50 29.54 -5.39
C ALA A 151 7.94 30.97 -5.49
N ILE A 152 7.74 31.64 -4.35
CA ILE A 152 7.30 33.05 -4.29
C ILE A 152 8.34 33.95 -4.96
N SER A 153 9.62 33.77 -4.63
CA SER A 153 10.72 34.55 -5.23
C SER A 153 10.83 34.31 -6.74
N ALA A 154 10.75 33.06 -7.20
CA ALA A 154 10.79 32.74 -8.62
C ALA A 154 9.62 33.37 -9.39
N TYR A 155 8.41 33.34 -8.82
CA TYR A 155 7.24 34.01 -9.40
C TYR A 155 7.45 35.53 -9.49
N ALA A 156 7.95 36.16 -8.42
CA ALA A 156 8.22 37.60 -8.38
C ALA A 156 9.31 38.05 -9.38
N VAL A 157 10.31 37.20 -9.64
CA VAL A 157 11.32 37.47 -10.67
C VAL A 157 10.72 37.34 -12.08
N LYS A 158 9.90 36.31 -12.31
CA LYS A 158 9.23 36.09 -13.60
C LYS A 158 8.27 37.22 -13.96
N THR A 159 7.53 37.75 -12.99
CA THR A 159 6.64 38.90 -13.22
C THR A 159 7.42 40.19 -13.49
N LYS A 160 8.55 40.43 -12.81
CA LYS A 160 9.43 41.58 -13.09
C LYS A 160 10.07 41.51 -14.48
N GLY A 161 10.54 40.33 -14.89
CA GLY A 161 11.12 40.11 -16.23
C GLY A 161 10.11 40.35 -17.36
N GLY A 162 8.88 39.84 -17.22
CA GLY A 162 7.82 40.07 -18.21
C GLY A 162 7.33 41.52 -18.30
N THR A 163 7.43 42.30 -17.23
CA THR A 163 7.11 43.74 -17.26
C THR A 163 8.22 44.56 -17.91
N GLN A 164 9.49 44.16 -17.78
CA GLN A 164 10.61 44.81 -18.47
C GLN A 164 10.62 44.52 -19.97
N GLU A 165 10.29 43.30 -20.37
CA GLU A 165 10.25 42.87 -21.78
C GLU A 165 9.13 43.58 -22.56
N ARG A 166 7.96 43.82 -21.93
CA ARG A 166 6.86 44.61 -22.53
C ARG A 166 7.16 46.09 -22.68
N ARG A 167 7.90 46.68 -21.73
CA ARG A 167 8.32 48.09 -21.82
C ARG A 167 9.38 48.32 -22.91
N ALA A 168 10.30 47.37 -23.10
CA ALA A 168 11.32 47.46 -24.13
C ALA A 168 10.76 47.34 -25.56
N THR A 169 9.60 46.68 -25.74
CA THR A 169 8.92 46.60 -27.05
C THR A 169 8.06 47.82 -27.39
N GLU A 170 7.72 48.66 -26.40
CA GLU A 170 6.92 49.88 -26.63
C GLU A 170 7.79 51.12 -26.94
N GLU A 171 9.11 51.09 -26.67
CA GLU A 171 10.02 52.23 -26.91
C GLU A 171 10.78 52.16 -28.27
N VAL A 172 10.46 51.20 -29.15
CA VAL A 172 11.12 51.03 -30.47
C VAL A 172 10.21 51.44 -31.64
N GLU A 173 8.96 51.83 -31.37
CA GLU A 173 8.04 52.41 -32.35
C GLU A 173 7.85 53.91 -32.08
N ASP A 174 8.83 54.74 -32.46
CA ASP A 174 8.66 56.18 -32.71
C ASP A 174 9.68 56.66 -33.77
#